data_AF-W9WZF1-F1
#
_entry.id   AF-W9WZF1-F1
#
_cell.length_a   1.000
_cell.length_b   1.000
_cell.length_c   1.000
_cell.angle_alpha   90.00
_cell.angle_beta   90.00
_cell.angle_gamma   90.00
#
_symmetry.space_group_name_H-M   'P 1'
#
loop_
_entity.id
_entity.type
_entity.pdbx_description
1 polymer ?
#
loop_
_entity_poly.entity_id
_entity_poly.type
_entity_poly.pdbx_seq_one_letter_code
_entity_poly.pdbx_strand_id
1 'polypeptide(L)'
;MTAPYDPIHASFDNVARDFKASLGDKELVDEILKVKTVDDVCDFTDKFQKEQGRTGRLRNLNKIQPYLETLRTYAGVIEVLVQTKQDVLCLIWGPIKFLLQWADSVKKSFDAIVDTLADINLLFPEFKVAGKLFESNELIKDVLVLFFRDVLVVYLIALKFFRKKQPEVKRITIIGQPGRSFSMPCG
;
A
#
# COMPACT_ATOMS: atom_id res chain seq x y z
N MET A 1 -9.43 21.85 26.91
CA MET A 1 -8.09 22.23 26.43
C MET A 1 -7.88 21.52 25.10
N THR A 2 -7.93 22.26 23.99
CA THR A 2 -7.63 21.73 22.66
C THR A 2 -6.14 21.41 22.57
N ALA A 3 -5.79 20.22 22.07
CA ALA A 3 -4.39 19.85 21.85
C ALA A 3 -3.71 20.88 20.94
N PRO A 4 -2.44 21.23 21.20
CA PRO A 4 -1.70 22.18 20.36
C PRO A 4 -1.61 21.66 18.92
N TYR A 5 -1.83 22.55 17.95
CA TYR A 5 -1.69 22.27 16.52
C TYR A 5 -0.23 21.90 16.21
N ASP A 6 0.01 20.66 15.80
CA ASP A 6 1.31 20.23 15.27
C ASP A 6 1.29 20.30 13.73
N PRO A 7 2.11 21.17 13.09
CA PRO A 7 2.20 21.29 11.64
C PRO A 7 2.49 19.97 10.90
N ILE A 8 3.07 18.99 11.60
CA ILE A 8 3.36 17.68 11.01
C ILE A 8 2.09 16.94 10.60
N HIS A 9 1.00 17.09 11.36
CA HIS A 9 -0.29 16.45 11.07
C HIS A 9 -0.87 16.96 9.76
N ALA A 10 -0.83 18.29 9.57
CA ALA A 10 -1.30 18.92 8.34
C ALA A 10 -0.46 18.49 7.13
N SER A 11 0.84 18.25 7.31
CA SER A 11 1.75 17.83 6.24
C SER A 11 1.43 16.43 5.72
N PHE A 12 1.22 15.45 6.61
CA PHE A 12 0.75 14.11 6.21
C PHE A 12 -0.64 14.15 5.57
N ASP A 13 -1.58 14.91 6.15
CA ASP A 13 -2.94 15.07 5.60
C ASP A 13 -2.91 15.68 4.20
N ASN A 14 -2.03 16.64 3.93
CA ASN A 14 -1.87 17.27 2.62
C ASN A 14 -1.32 16.26 1.59
N VAL A 15 -0.25 15.53 1.93
CA VAL A 15 0.31 14.49 1.05
C VAL A 15 -0.73 13.42 0.72
N ALA A 16 -1.47 12.95 1.73
CA ALA A 16 -2.54 11.97 1.55
C ALA A 16 -3.67 12.50 0.65
N ARG A 17 -4.06 13.76 0.83
CA ARG A 17 -5.08 14.42 0.00
C ARG A 17 -4.63 14.51 -1.45
N ASP A 18 -3.40 14.96 -1.69
CA ASP A 18 -2.82 15.11 -3.03
C ASP A 18 -2.76 13.77 -3.76
N PHE A 19 -2.36 12.70 -3.07
CA PHE A 19 -2.36 11.34 -3.62
C PHE A 19 -3.76 10.88 -4.01
N LYS A 20 -4.74 11.00 -3.10
CA LYS A 20 -6.13 10.61 -3.36
C LYS A 20 -6.73 11.39 -4.54
N ALA A 21 -6.51 12.70 -4.60
CA ALA A 21 -6.95 13.54 -5.72
C ALA A 21 -6.27 13.12 -7.03
N SER A 22 -4.99 12.78 -6.99
CA SER A 22 -4.21 12.38 -8.16
C SER A 22 -4.62 11.03 -8.77
N LEU A 23 -5.24 10.13 -7.99
CA LEU A 23 -5.82 8.89 -8.51
C LEU A 23 -7.07 9.15 -9.37
N GLY A 24 -7.85 10.19 -9.02
CA GLY A 24 -9.01 10.65 -9.78
C GLY A 24 -10.15 9.63 -9.90
N ASP A 25 -10.25 8.71 -8.93
CA ASP A 25 -11.17 7.56 -8.94
C ASP A 25 -11.55 7.25 -7.50
N LYS A 26 -12.79 7.62 -7.14
CA LYS A 26 -13.24 7.61 -5.75
C LYS A 26 -13.44 6.19 -5.25
N GLU A 27 -13.98 5.32 -6.10
CA GLU A 27 -14.21 3.92 -5.81
C GLU A 27 -12.89 3.19 -5.53
N LEU A 28 -11.85 3.45 -6.34
CA LEU A 28 -10.51 2.93 -6.08
C LEU A 28 -9.95 3.43 -4.75
N VAL A 29 -10.12 4.72 -4.45
CA VAL A 29 -9.68 5.29 -3.16
C VAL A 29 -10.41 4.61 -2.00
N ASP A 30 -11.72 4.44 -2.09
CA ASP A 30 -12.53 3.80 -1.04
C ASP A 30 -12.08 2.35 -0.81
N GLU A 31 -11.77 1.60 -1.87
CA GLU A 31 -11.22 0.24 -1.72
C GLU A 31 -9.79 0.21 -1.15
N ILE A 32 -8.93 1.15 -1.54
CA ILE A 32 -7.58 1.30 -0.96
C ILE A 32 -7.70 1.53 0.56
N LEU A 33 -8.64 2.38 0.99
CA LEU A 33 -8.83 2.73 2.39
C LEU A 33 -9.42 1.60 3.25
N LYS A 34 -9.89 0.50 2.64
CA LYS A 34 -10.33 -0.70 3.38
C LYS A 34 -9.18 -1.54 3.92
N VAL A 35 -7.98 -1.43 3.34
CA VAL A 35 -6.78 -2.14 3.79
C VAL A 35 -6.11 -1.28 4.85
N LYS A 36 -6.19 -1.71 6.10
CA LYS A 36 -5.85 -0.90 7.27
C LYS A 36 -4.53 -1.29 7.88
N THR A 37 -4.15 -2.55 7.74
CA THR A 37 -2.96 -3.10 8.40
C THR A 37 -2.11 -3.87 7.41
N VAL A 38 -0.87 -4.11 7.81
CA VAL A 38 0.02 -5.07 7.15
C VAL A 38 -0.57 -6.48 7.15
N ASP A 39 -1.32 -6.86 8.18
CA ASP A 39 -1.94 -8.19 8.26
C ASP A 39 -3.01 -8.37 7.18
N ASP A 40 -3.76 -7.31 6.83
CA ASP A 40 -4.68 -7.33 5.68
C ASP A 40 -3.95 -7.62 4.36
N VAL A 41 -2.71 -7.12 4.22
CA VAL A 41 -1.86 -7.36 3.04
C VAL A 41 -1.32 -8.79 3.06
N CYS A 42 -0.84 -9.29 4.20
CA CYS A 42 -0.36 -10.66 4.38
C CYS A 42 -1.46 -11.70 4.10
N ASP A 43 -2.65 -11.48 4.67
CA ASP A 43 -3.83 -12.32 4.44
C ASP A 43 -4.22 -12.36 2.96
N PHE A 44 -4.13 -11.21 2.29
CA PHE A 44 -4.34 -11.14 0.86
C PHE A 44 -3.28 -11.92 0.10
N THR A 45 -1.99 -11.74 0.40
CA THR A 45 -0.91 -12.45 -0.30
C THR A 45 -0.98 -13.96 -0.14
N ASP A 46 -1.34 -14.45 1.05
CA ASP A 46 -1.50 -15.88 1.31
C ASP A 46 -2.64 -16.50 0.49
N LYS A 47 -3.79 -15.82 0.45
CA LYS A 47 -4.93 -16.24 -0.38
C LYS A 47 -4.54 -16.20 -1.86
N PHE A 48 -3.86 -15.14 -2.27
CA PHE A 48 -3.46 -14.92 -3.65
C PHE A 48 -2.43 -15.96 -4.14
N GLN A 49 -1.45 -16.33 -3.32
CA GLN A 49 -0.49 -17.40 -3.65
C GLN A 49 -1.18 -18.76 -3.78
N LYS A 50 -2.15 -19.07 -2.91
CA LYS A 50 -2.94 -20.32 -3.01
C LYS A 50 -3.70 -20.41 -4.35
N GLU A 51 -4.31 -19.30 -4.78
CA GLU A 51 -5.01 -19.22 -6.06
C GLU A 51 -4.05 -19.34 -7.26
N GLN A 52 -2.90 -18.67 -7.22
CA GLN A 52 -1.87 -18.80 -8.26
C GLN A 52 -1.32 -20.23 -8.35
N GLY A 53 -1.15 -20.91 -7.21
CA GLY A 53 -0.72 -22.31 -7.17
C GLY A 53 -1.70 -23.24 -7.88
N ARG A 54 -3.01 -23.04 -7.69
CA ARG A 54 -4.05 -23.81 -8.39
C ARG A 54 -4.08 -23.58 -9.90
N THR A 55 -3.61 -22.41 -10.36
CA THR A 55 -3.63 -22.02 -11.79
C THR A 55 -2.27 -22.16 -12.48
N GLY A 56 -1.25 -22.71 -11.81
CA GLY A 56 0.08 -22.91 -12.36
C GLY A 56 0.87 -21.61 -12.58
N ARG A 57 0.48 -20.53 -11.90
CA ARG A 57 1.10 -19.19 -12.01
C ARG A 57 1.83 -18.76 -10.74
N LEU A 58 2.21 -19.73 -9.90
CA LEU A 58 2.80 -19.48 -8.59
C LEU A 58 3.99 -18.50 -8.69
N ARG A 59 3.91 -17.41 -7.94
CA ARG A 59 4.99 -16.43 -7.76
C ARG A 59 5.54 -16.47 -6.35
N ASN A 60 6.80 -16.10 -6.20
CA ASN A 60 7.44 -16.02 -4.89
C ASN A 60 7.11 -14.68 -4.21
N LEU A 61 5.89 -14.57 -3.66
CA LEU A 61 5.46 -13.37 -2.94
C LEU A 61 6.19 -13.17 -1.61
N ASN A 62 6.83 -14.20 -1.04
CA ASN A 62 7.65 -14.03 0.17
C ASN A 62 8.79 -13.01 -0.01
N LYS A 63 9.20 -12.73 -1.26
CA LYS A 63 10.17 -11.68 -1.58
C LYS A 63 9.76 -10.28 -1.11
N ILE A 64 8.46 -9.98 -0.99
CA ILE A 64 8.01 -8.65 -0.55
C ILE A 64 8.05 -8.50 0.98
N GLN A 65 8.21 -9.59 1.74
CA GLN A 65 8.13 -9.57 3.19
C GLN A 65 9.09 -8.54 3.84
N PRO A 66 10.37 -8.42 3.41
CA PRO A 66 11.26 -7.39 3.95
C PRO A 66 10.72 -5.96 3.79
N TYR A 67 10.10 -5.66 2.65
CA TYR A 67 9.47 -4.36 2.38
C TYR A 67 8.31 -4.09 3.34
N LEU A 68 7.45 -5.09 3.57
CA LEU A 68 6.33 -4.98 4.49
C LEU A 68 6.79 -4.74 5.94
N GLU A 69 7.86 -5.40 6.38
CA GLU A 69 8.40 -5.23 7.74
C GLU A 69 9.00 -3.83 7.96
N THR A 70 9.68 -3.27 6.96
CA THR A 70 10.18 -1.88 7.09
C THR A 70 9.02 -0.89 7.09
N LEU A 71 8.03 -1.08 6.22
CA LEU A 71 6.82 -0.25 6.24
C LEU A 71 6.06 -0.39 7.57
N ARG A 72 6.06 -1.57 8.20
CA ARG A 72 5.43 -1.77 9.53
C ARG A 72 6.15 -0.93 10.58
N THR A 73 7.46 -0.94 10.57
CA THR A 73 8.28 -0.11 11.47
C THR A 73 7.98 1.38 11.24
N TYR A 74 7.95 1.81 9.98
CA TYR A 74 7.66 3.19 9.60
C TYR A 74 6.24 3.63 9.96
N ALA A 75 5.23 2.78 9.72
CA ALA A 75 3.84 3.04 10.09
C ALA A 75 3.69 3.22 11.59
N GLY A 76 4.37 2.40 12.41
CA GLY A 76 4.37 2.56 13.87
C GLY A 76 4.96 3.90 14.33
N VAL A 77 5.99 4.41 13.62
CA VAL A 77 6.53 5.75 13.90
C VAL A 77 5.51 6.84 13.56
N ILE A 78 4.82 6.73 12.42
CA ILE A 78 3.75 7.68 12.05
C ILE A 78 2.60 7.63 13.05
N GLU A 79 2.17 6.45 13.48
CA GLU A 79 1.09 6.26 14.45
C GLU A 79 1.33 7.07 15.73
N VAL A 80 2.56 7.01 16.26
CA VAL A 80 2.96 7.74 17.47
C VAL A 80 3.06 9.25 17.22
N LEU A 81 3.76 9.66 16.16
CA LEU A 81 4.05 11.08 15.92
C LEU A 81 2.82 11.88 15.52
N VAL A 82 1.98 11.29 14.68
CA VAL A 82 0.93 12.03 13.99
C VAL A 82 -0.44 11.81 14.64
N GLN A 83 -0.53 10.92 15.65
CA GLN A 83 -1.81 10.52 16.29
C GLN A 83 -2.89 10.27 15.23
N THR A 84 -2.45 9.63 14.14
CA THR A 84 -2.98 9.92 12.81
C THR A 84 -4.37 9.39 12.57
N LYS A 85 -5.10 10.07 11.67
CA LYS A 85 -6.32 9.54 11.06
C LYS A 85 -5.99 8.25 10.30
N GLN A 86 -6.83 7.24 10.48
CA GLN A 86 -6.73 5.90 9.87
C GLN A 86 -6.37 5.93 8.38
N ASP A 87 -6.89 6.91 7.64
CA ASP A 87 -6.65 7.11 6.21
C ASP A 87 -5.17 7.10 5.82
N VAL A 88 -4.30 7.80 6.56
CA VAL A 88 -2.86 7.91 6.21
C VAL A 88 -2.20 6.55 6.26
N LEU A 89 -2.51 5.76 7.29
CA LEU A 89 -1.99 4.40 7.45
C LEU A 89 -2.53 3.49 6.35
N CYS A 90 -3.81 3.60 6.01
CA CYS A 90 -4.37 2.82 4.90
C CYS A 90 -3.65 3.09 3.57
N LEU A 91 -3.18 4.32 3.33
CA LEU A 91 -2.42 4.64 2.10
C LEU A 91 -1.03 3.98 2.05
N ILE A 92 -0.48 3.51 3.17
CA ILE A 92 0.75 2.71 3.20
C ILE A 92 0.47 1.30 2.65
N TRP A 93 -0.67 0.72 3.03
CA TRP A 93 -0.98 -0.71 2.82
C TRP A 93 -1.82 -0.98 1.57
N GLY A 94 -2.91 -0.23 1.39
CA GLY A 94 -3.89 -0.48 0.33
C GLY A 94 -3.32 -0.50 -1.08
N PRO A 95 -2.44 0.45 -1.48
CA PRO A 95 -1.84 0.43 -2.80
C PRO A 95 -1.05 -0.86 -3.10
N ILE A 96 -0.38 -1.46 -2.11
CA ILE A 96 0.40 -2.70 -2.29
C ILE A 96 -0.51 -3.83 -2.77
N LYS A 97 -1.65 -4.04 -2.09
CA LYS A 97 -2.64 -5.05 -2.46
C LYS A 97 -3.07 -4.89 -3.92
N PHE A 98 -3.40 -3.66 -4.33
CA PHE A 98 -3.82 -3.36 -5.70
C PHE A 98 -2.70 -3.57 -6.72
N LEU A 99 -1.47 -3.17 -6.41
CA LEU A 99 -0.32 -3.38 -7.29
C LEU A 99 -0.10 -4.87 -7.54
N LEU A 100 -0.11 -5.70 -6.50
CA LEU A 100 0.05 -7.14 -6.63
C LEU A 100 -1.10 -7.77 -7.45
N GLN A 101 -2.35 -7.41 -7.14
CA GLN A 101 -3.53 -7.92 -7.85
C GLN A 101 -3.51 -7.54 -9.34
N TRP A 102 -3.13 -6.30 -9.66
CA TRP A 102 -3.13 -5.81 -11.03
C TRP A 102 -1.93 -6.30 -11.84
N ALA A 103 -0.79 -6.48 -11.20
CA ALA A 103 0.41 -6.97 -11.86
C ALA A 103 0.30 -8.44 -12.29
N ASP A 104 -0.48 -9.25 -11.57
CA ASP A 104 -0.70 -10.66 -11.94
C ASP A 104 -1.36 -10.80 -13.32
N SER A 105 -2.20 -9.82 -13.68
CA SER A 105 -2.83 -9.78 -15.00
C SER A 105 -1.86 -9.51 -16.15
N VAL A 106 -0.61 -9.10 -15.85
CA VAL A 106 0.43 -8.75 -16.82
C VAL A 106 1.61 -9.71 -16.66
N LYS A 107 1.78 -10.65 -17.61
CA LYS A 107 2.70 -11.80 -17.54
C LYS A 107 4.14 -11.52 -17.03
N LYS A 108 4.70 -10.33 -17.28
CA LYS A 108 6.08 -9.95 -16.89
C LYS A 108 6.17 -8.90 -15.78
N SER A 109 5.06 -8.30 -15.36
CA SER A 109 5.11 -7.16 -14.44
C SER A 109 4.99 -7.54 -12.99
N PHE A 110 4.48 -8.74 -12.69
CA PHE A 110 4.37 -9.20 -11.31
C PHE A 110 5.74 -9.34 -10.64
N ASP A 111 6.65 -10.10 -11.27
CA ASP A 111 8.01 -10.28 -10.73
C ASP A 111 8.73 -8.93 -10.64
N ALA A 112 8.59 -8.07 -11.67
CA ALA A 112 9.20 -6.75 -11.68
C ALA A 112 8.71 -5.85 -10.53
N ILE A 113 7.41 -5.88 -10.19
CA ILE A 113 6.91 -5.15 -9.02
C ILE A 113 7.44 -5.74 -7.74
N VAL A 114 7.38 -7.07 -7.58
CA VAL A 114 7.86 -7.75 -6.39
C VAL A 114 9.33 -7.43 -6.14
N ASP A 115 10.15 -7.48 -7.19
CA ASP A 115 11.56 -7.14 -7.13
C ASP A 115 11.75 -5.63 -6.86
N THR A 116 10.98 -4.74 -7.52
CA THR A 116 11.06 -3.29 -7.26
C THR A 116 10.69 -2.93 -5.81
N LEU A 117 9.64 -3.53 -5.25
CA LEU A 117 9.26 -3.30 -3.85
C LEU A 117 10.35 -3.81 -2.91
N ALA A 118 10.95 -4.97 -3.22
CA ALA A 118 12.09 -5.49 -2.46
C ALA A 118 13.33 -4.57 -2.57
N ASP A 119 13.62 -4.01 -3.74
CA ASP A 119 14.74 -3.10 -3.97
C ASP A 119 14.53 -1.75 -3.25
N ILE A 120 13.31 -1.21 -3.29
CA ILE A 120 12.95 0.00 -2.55
C ILE A 120 13.23 -0.19 -1.05
N ASN A 121 13.01 -1.39 -0.50
CA ASN A 121 13.34 -1.67 0.89
C ASN A 121 14.82 -1.42 1.23
N LEU A 122 15.75 -1.67 0.28
CA LEU A 122 17.18 -1.45 0.49
C LEU A 122 17.55 0.04 0.59
N LEU A 123 16.66 0.92 0.13
CA LEU A 123 16.82 2.36 0.17
C LEU A 123 16.24 2.98 1.45
N PHE A 124 15.58 2.17 2.28
CA PHE A 124 14.90 2.65 3.48
C PHE A 124 15.88 2.76 4.65
N PRO A 125 15.94 3.92 5.34
CA PRO A 125 16.77 4.05 6.54
C PRO A 125 16.22 3.16 7.67
N GLU A 126 17.08 2.73 8.59
CA GLU A 126 16.65 1.96 9.77
C GLU A 126 15.84 2.85 10.72
N PHE A 127 14.51 2.85 10.56
CA PHE A 127 13.60 3.62 11.41
C PHE A 127 13.51 3.09 12.86
N LYS A 128 14.00 1.88 13.13
CA LYS A 128 13.94 1.23 14.46
C LYS A 128 14.67 1.99 15.56
N VAL A 129 15.79 2.64 15.24
CA VAL A 129 16.65 3.30 16.25
C VAL A 129 16.15 4.70 16.62
N ALA A 130 15.32 5.31 15.77
CA ALA A 130 15.16 6.74 15.80
C ALA A 130 13.81 7.23 16.38
N GLY A 131 12.91 6.31 16.78
CA GLY A 131 11.64 6.61 17.46
C GLY A 131 11.74 7.60 18.64
N LYS A 132 12.79 7.49 19.47
CA LYS A 132 13.02 8.39 20.61
C LYS A 132 13.68 9.73 20.24
N LEU A 133 14.33 9.82 19.09
CA LEU A 133 14.98 11.04 18.60
C LEU A 133 14.02 11.91 17.77
N PHE A 134 12.95 11.31 17.23
CA PHE A 134 12.03 11.94 16.29
C PHE A 134 11.08 12.96 16.92
N GLU A 135 10.62 12.76 18.14
CA GLU A 135 9.66 13.67 18.79
C GLU A 135 10.22 15.08 18.98
N SER A 136 11.55 15.20 19.14
CA SER A 136 12.22 16.46 19.46
C SER A 136 12.91 17.12 18.27
N ASN A 137 12.88 16.53 17.07
CA ASN A 137 13.67 16.99 15.93
C ASN A 137 12.81 17.21 14.68
N GLU A 138 12.53 18.49 14.41
CA GLU A 138 11.73 18.95 13.27
C GLU A 138 12.29 18.50 11.91
N LEU A 139 13.63 18.46 11.75
CA LEU A 139 14.25 18.00 10.49
C LEU A 139 13.88 16.55 10.21
N ILE A 140 13.76 15.73 11.25
CA ILE A 140 13.43 14.32 11.05
C ILE A 140 11.94 14.13 10.75
N LYS A 141 11.07 14.94 11.38
CA LYS A 141 9.65 14.98 11.02
C LYS A 141 9.47 15.31 9.54
N ASP A 142 10.20 16.29 9.01
CA ASP A 142 10.18 16.63 7.59
C ASP A 142 10.64 15.46 6.70
N VAL A 143 11.73 14.78 7.09
CA VAL A 143 12.21 13.59 6.37
C VAL A 143 11.16 12.48 6.35
N LEU A 144 10.41 12.27 7.44
CA LEU A 144 9.33 11.29 7.48
C LEU A 144 8.19 11.66 6.51
N VAL A 145 7.81 12.93 6.40
CA VAL A 145 6.80 13.39 5.43
C VAL A 145 7.30 13.22 3.99
N LEU A 146 8.55 13.58 3.71
CA LEU A 146 9.16 13.40 2.40
C LEU A 146 9.17 11.94 2.00
N PHE A 147 9.56 11.06 2.91
CA PHE A 147 9.52 9.62 2.69
C PHE A 147 8.10 9.12 2.40
N PHE A 148 7.10 9.57 3.15
CA PHE A 148 5.70 9.22 2.89
C PHE A 148 5.30 9.61 1.47
N ARG A 149 5.62 10.85 1.08
CA ARG A 149 5.34 11.38 -0.25
C ARG A 149 6.01 10.53 -1.33
N ASP A 150 7.28 10.18 -1.18
CA ASP A 150 8.03 9.41 -2.17
C ASP A 150 7.45 8.01 -2.37
N VAL A 151 7.08 7.32 -1.29
CA VAL A 151 6.37 6.04 -1.35
C VAL A 151 5.06 6.17 -2.12
N LEU A 152 4.26 7.20 -1.81
CA LEU A 152 2.99 7.44 -2.50
C LEU A 152 3.17 7.82 -3.97
N VAL A 153 4.24 8.52 -4.35
CA VAL A 153 4.56 8.84 -5.74
C VAL A 153 4.86 7.57 -6.52
N VAL A 154 5.68 6.66 -5.97
CA VAL A 154 5.95 5.36 -6.59
C VAL A 154 4.65 4.58 -6.80
N TYR A 155 3.82 4.49 -5.76
CA TYR A 155 2.51 3.83 -5.84
C TYR A 155 1.62 4.46 -6.91
N LEU A 156 1.54 5.79 -6.97
CA LEU A 156 0.72 6.51 -7.94
C LEU A 156 1.13 6.19 -9.37
N ILE A 157 2.44 6.20 -9.66
CA ILE A 157 2.99 5.89 -10.98
C ILE A 157 2.63 4.45 -11.36
N ALA A 158 2.89 3.50 -10.46
CA ALA A 158 2.64 2.09 -10.71
C ALA A 158 1.14 1.80 -10.88
N LEU A 159 0.28 2.31 -9.99
CA LEU A 159 -1.18 2.13 -10.09
C LEU A 159 -1.73 2.71 -11.39
N LYS A 160 -1.32 3.92 -11.80
CA LYS A 160 -1.74 4.52 -13.07
C LYS A 160 -1.28 3.69 -14.27
N PHE A 161 -0.06 3.16 -14.24
CA PHE A 161 0.46 2.28 -15.29
C PHE A 161 -0.39 1.02 -15.42
N PHE A 162 -0.62 0.30 -14.33
CA PHE A 162 -1.38 -0.96 -14.37
C PHE A 162 -2.85 -0.75 -14.68
N ARG A 163 -3.48 0.32 -14.18
CA ARG A 163 -4.87 0.65 -14.50
C ARG A 163 -5.08 0.82 -16.01
N LYS A 164 -4.16 1.47 -16.71
CA LYS A 164 -4.21 1.62 -18.18
C LYS A 164 -4.09 0.28 -18.93
N LYS A 165 -3.48 -0.72 -18.32
CA LYS A 165 -3.27 -2.05 -18.92
C LYS A 165 -4.41 -3.03 -18.58
N GLN A 166 -5.35 -2.66 -17.71
CA GLN A 166 -6.50 -3.51 -17.39
C GLN A 166 -7.55 -3.49 -18.52
N PRO A 167 -8.00 -4.66 -19.01
CA PRO A 167 -9.18 -4.74 -19.89
C PRO A 167 -10.40 -4.13 -19.18
N GLU A 168 -11.27 -3.43 -19.90
CA GLU A 168 -12.45 -2.73 -19.31
C GLU A 168 -13.31 -3.66 -18.45
N VAL A 169 -13.43 -4.93 -18.85
CA VAL A 169 -14.21 -5.96 -18.15
C VAL A 169 -13.64 -6.33 -16.77
N LYS A 170 -12.32 -6.26 -16.56
CA LYS A 170 -11.69 -6.55 -15.26
C LYS A 170 -11.74 -5.37 -14.29
N ARG A 171 -11.90 -4.13 -14.79
CA ARG A 171 -12.06 -2.94 -13.93
C ARG A 171 -13.31 -3.05 -13.04
N ILE A 172 -14.40 -3.64 -13.56
CA ILE A 172 -15.66 -3.81 -12.83
C ILE A 172 -15.57 -4.93 -11.77
N THR A 173 -14.86 -6.03 -12.06
CA THR A 173 -14.77 -7.18 -11.13
C THR A 173 -13.83 -6.93 -9.95
N ILE A 174 -12.81 -6.09 -10.11
CA ILE A 174 -11.82 -5.83 -9.05
C ILE A 174 -12.33 -4.82 -8.01
N ILE A 175 -13.26 -3.93 -8.39
CA ILE A 175 -13.88 -2.95 -7.50
C ILE A 175 -15.02 -3.57 -6.68
N GLY A 176 -15.48 -4.78 -7.02
CA GLY A 176 -16.60 -5.44 -6.33
C GLY A 176 -16.52 -6.96 -6.33
N GLN A 177 -15.92 -7.53 -5.29
CA GLN A 177 -16.34 -8.84 -4.78
C GLN A 177 -16.70 -8.74 -3.30
N PRO A 178 -17.96 -8.42 -2.96
CA PRO A 178 -18.62 -9.08 -1.83
C PRO A 178 -18.97 -10.51 -2.27
N GLY A 179 -18.77 -11.48 -1.37
CA GLY A 179 -18.70 -12.90 -1.65
C GLY A 179 -19.66 -13.44 -2.71
N ARG A 180 -19.14 -14.26 -3.63
CA ARG A 180 -19.96 -15.22 -4.38
C ARG A 180 -19.41 -16.61 -4.17
N SER A 181 -20.16 -17.40 -3.41
CA SER A 181 -20.19 -18.84 -3.53
C SER A 181 -20.46 -19.20 -5.00
N PHE A 182 -19.46 -19.76 -5.67
CA PHE A 182 -19.65 -20.35 -6.98
C PHE A 182 -20.13 -21.78 -6.77
N SER A 183 -21.44 -22.00 -6.82
CA SER A 183 -22.00 -23.33 -7.06
C SER A 183 -21.77 -23.69 -8.53
N MET A 184 -21.05 -24.78 -8.77
CA MET A 184 -20.95 -25.38 -10.10
C MET A 184 -22.26 -26.08 -10.46
N PRO A 185 -22.77 -25.95 -11.70
CA PRO A 185 -23.71 -26.91 -12.23
C PRO A 185 -22.94 -28.14 -12.71
N CYS A 186 -23.28 -29.30 -12.15
CA CYS A 186 -22.86 -30.58 -12.69
C CYS A 186 -23.52 -30.77 -14.07
N GLY A 187 -22.71 -31.11 -15.06
CA GLY A 187 -23.10 -31.68 -16.35
C GLY A 187 -22.13 -32.80 -16.67
#